data_AF-A0A9E4LR52-F1
#
_entry.id   AF-A0A9E4LR52-F1
#
_cell.length_a   1.000
_cell.length_b   1.000
_cell.length_c   1.000
_cell.angle_alpha   90.00
_cell.angle_beta   90.00
_cell.angle_gamma   90.00
#
_symmetry.space_group_name_H-M   'P 1'
#
loop_
_entity.id
_entity.type
_entity.pdbx_description
1 polymer ?
#
loop_
_entity_poly.entity_id
_entity_poly.type
_entity_poly.pdbx_seq_one_letter_code
_entity_poly.pdbx_strand_id
1 'polypeptide(L)'
;MDRLGHRFDDAALLELALTHRSWSAEHSGSSSNERLEFLGDAVLGLVVTQRLYSRFGEWSEGDLAKTRASLVNSAMLAVVGRSIGLGDLLRLGRGEVASGGREKSSILADAIEAVIGAVYLDGGIGAADNAVGRLLGSRIDAAARAPGHADFKTRLQELAARLGFAPPVYEVTTSGPPHDTMFEARVHAGTASGIGRGSSKKDAEQHAAEIAYATLAPEAQRPVSAANKSGQSEAQRPVSAANKRSEQERAIRGPAARERSKKERAHRVRPCCGGQVMSTSRSNRGLAFELPEVETIRRDLEREIIGRKVKTAEASSMKCLRRYHTRKAFTSQLEGAKITDVRRVGLYLMIELSTEMQLVLSLGSSGSPRRNANKHPRVAGTEVVISFTQYGQLRFVDPEGTGQLFVVPCDDFSTALPDVAELGLDPVAKPISWTEMGRLLLQRDTKLKTLITDDTFVVGIGDIYADEILFEAGVRFDRIANTLSTQEIRRLHRALVGTMHDAMKYRGTSVPARPFVDPFGQPGSYAGHLKVWGRHGALSERSRTPIKRTKFRGSWTYYCDTQV
;
A
#
# COMPACT_ATOMS: atom_id res chain seq x y z
N MET A 1 0.01 -36.64 17.34
CA MET A 1 -1.19 -36.73 18.20
C MET A 1 -1.04 -35.83 19.44
N ASP A 2 -0.03 -36.04 20.30
CA ASP A 2 0.12 -35.26 21.56
C ASP A 2 0.31 -33.75 21.39
N ARG A 3 0.90 -33.31 20.27
CA ARG A 3 1.20 -31.90 19.98
C ARG A 3 -0.05 -31.03 19.74
N LEU A 4 -1.14 -31.63 19.23
CA LEU A 4 -2.42 -30.95 19.00
C LEU A 4 -3.34 -31.04 20.22
N GLY A 5 -3.11 -31.99 21.13
CA GLY A 5 -4.01 -32.27 22.24
C GLY A 5 -5.36 -32.86 21.83
N HIS A 6 -5.47 -33.34 20.60
CA HIS A 6 -6.67 -33.99 20.05
C HIS A 6 -6.33 -35.40 19.58
N ARG A 7 -7.17 -36.36 19.93
CA ARG A 7 -7.12 -37.73 19.42
C ARG A 7 -8.25 -37.87 18.42
N PHE A 8 -7.91 -38.12 17.17
CA PHE A 8 -8.89 -38.26 16.10
C PHE A 8 -9.69 -39.55 16.26
N ASP A 9 -11.02 -39.44 16.22
CA ASP A 9 -11.92 -40.60 16.11
C ASP A 9 -11.95 -41.10 14.66
N ASP A 10 -11.97 -40.18 13.70
CA ASP A 10 -11.78 -40.47 12.28
C ASP A 10 -10.35 -40.12 11.81
N ALA A 11 -9.50 -41.15 11.73
CA ALA A 11 -8.13 -41.01 11.24
C ALA A 11 -8.06 -40.51 9.78
N ALA A 12 -9.09 -40.73 8.97
CA ALA A 12 -9.13 -40.27 7.58
C ALA A 12 -9.17 -38.74 7.47
N LEU A 13 -9.75 -38.05 8.46
CA LEU A 13 -9.75 -36.58 8.51
C LEU A 13 -8.34 -36.01 8.68
N LEU A 14 -7.53 -36.63 9.55
CA LEU A 14 -6.13 -36.24 9.73
C LEU A 14 -5.31 -36.55 8.47
N GLU A 15 -5.52 -37.71 7.86
CA GLU A 15 -4.86 -38.03 6.59
C GLU A 15 -5.20 -37.03 5.48
N LEU A 16 -6.48 -36.64 5.38
CA LEU A 16 -6.95 -35.65 4.42
C LEU A 16 -6.30 -34.28 4.70
N ALA A 17 -6.24 -33.84 5.95
CA ALA A 17 -5.62 -32.56 6.34
C ALA A 17 -4.12 -32.49 5.96
N LEU A 18 -3.43 -33.63 6.01
CA LEU A 18 -2.01 -33.75 5.69
C LEU A 18 -1.74 -34.00 4.20
N THR A 19 -2.79 -34.05 3.36
CA THR A 19 -2.67 -34.35 1.93
C THR A 19 -2.70 -33.08 1.09
N HIS A 20 -1.54 -32.64 0.63
CA HIS A 20 -1.42 -31.48 -0.25
C HIS A 20 -1.93 -31.82 -1.68
N ARG A 21 -2.40 -30.79 -2.40
CA ARG A 21 -2.87 -30.92 -3.79
C ARG A 21 -1.85 -31.57 -4.74
N SER A 22 -0.54 -31.37 -4.52
CA SER A 22 0.50 -32.02 -5.34
C SER A 22 0.55 -33.53 -5.17
N TRP A 23 0.21 -34.06 -3.99
CA TRP A 23 0.09 -35.50 -3.76
C TRP A 23 -1.14 -36.07 -4.47
N SER A 24 -2.26 -35.37 -4.36
CA SER A 24 -3.53 -35.76 -5.00
C SER A 24 -3.43 -35.78 -6.53
N ALA A 25 -2.64 -34.87 -7.11
CA ALA A 25 -2.37 -34.83 -8.55
C ALA A 25 -1.59 -36.07 -9.04
N GLU A 26 -0.79 -36.72 -8.18
CA GLU A 26 -0.03 -37.94 -8.51
C GLU A 26 -0.76 -39.24 -8.14
N HIS A 27 -1.79 -39.17 -7.28
CA HIS A 27 -2.51 -40.34 -6.77
C HIS A 27 -4.02 -40.20 -7.02
N SER A 28 -4.46 -40.68 -8.17
CA SER A 28 -5.87 -40.67 -8.58
C SER A 28 -6.78 -41.29 -7.52
N GLY A 29 -7.79 -40.54 -7.08
CA GLY A 29 -8.75 -40.95 -6.04
C GLY A 29 -8.51 -40.32 -4.65
N SER A 30 -7.40 -39.60 -4.45
CA SER A 30 -7.15 -38.85 -3.21
C SER A 30 -7.68 -37.42 -3.32
N SER A 31 -8.34 -36.92 -2.27
CA SER A 31 -8.74 -35.52 -2.16
C SER A 31 -7.65 -34.68 -1.50
N SER A 32 -7.56 -33.40 -1.88
CA SER A 32 -6.65 -32.43 -1.26
C SER A 32 -7.23 -31.85 0.03
N ASN A 33 -6.36 -31.30 0.85
CA ASN A 33 -6.69 -30.61 2.09
C ASN A 33 -7.35 -29.22 1.89
N GLU A 34 -7.46 -28.69 0.66
CA GLU A 34 -7.94 -27.33 0.34
C GLU A 34 -9.34 -27.04 0.91
N ARG A 35 -10.23 -28.04 0.98
CA ARG A 35 -11.57 -27.86 1.59
C ARG A 35 -11.52 -27.76 3.11
N LEU A 36 -10.60 -28.49 3.75
CA LEU A 36 -10.38 -28.42 5.18
C LEU A 36 -9.66 -27.13 5.57
N GLU A 37 -8.72 -26.68 4.74
CA GLU A 37 -8.06 -25.36 4.87
C GLU A 37 -9.10 -24.24 4.92
N PHE A 38 -10.00 -24.20 3.92
CA PHE A 38 -11.08 -23.20 3.87
C PHE A 38 -11.95 -23.19 5.14
N LEU A 39 -12.34 -24.37 5.64
CA LEU A 39 -13.09 -24.48 6.89
C LEU A 39 -12.25 -24.07 8.10
N GLY A 40 -10.99 -24.48 8.11
CA GLY A 40 -10.03 -24.26 9.16
C GLY A 40 -9.69 -22.80 9.40
N ASP A 41 -9.53 -22.00 8.34
CA ASP A 41 -9.32 -20.55 8.43
C ASP A 41 -10.48 -19.86 9.18
N ALA A 42 -11.72 -20.18 8.79
CA ALA A 42 -12.91 -19.63 9.46
C ALA A 42 -12.98 -20.03 10.94
N VAL A 43 -12.70 -21.29 11.26
CA VAL A 43 -12.68 -21.79 12.64
C VAL A 43 -11.57 -21.14 13.45
N LEU A 44 -10.34 -21.07 12.91
CA LEU A 44 -9.20 -20.42 13.54
C LEU A 44 -9.49 -18.95 13.84
N GLY A 45 -10.03 -18.23 12.85
CA GLY A 45 -10.41 -16.83 12.99
C GLY A 45 -11.43 -16.60 14.10
N LEU A 46 -12.47 -17.45 14.18
CA LEU A 46 -13.48 -17.41 15.24
C LEU A 46 -12.86 -17.66 16.62
N VAL A 47 -12.12 -18.76 16.76
CA VAL A 47 -11.52 -19.18 18.04
C VAL A 47 -10.54 -18.12 18.57
N VAL A 48 -9.65 -17.60 17.72
CA VAL A 48 -8.71 -16.55 18.13
C VAL A 48 -9.47 -15.29 18.52
N THR A 49 -10.50 -14.89 17.76
CA THR A 49 -11.34 -13.72 18.09
C THR A 49 -12.00 -13.90 19.46
N GLN A 50 -12.61 -15.06 19.71
CA GLN A 50 -13.27 -15.36 20.99
C GLN A 50 -12.29 -15.33 22.16
N ARG A 51 -11.09 -15.89 21.99
CA ARG A 51 -10.02 -15.87 23.01
C ARG A 51 -9.53 -14.46 23.31
N LEU A 52 -9.32 -13.64 22.29
CA LEU A 52 -8.93 -12.24 22.46
C LEU A 52 -10.03 -11.45 23.17
N TYR A 53 -11.28 -11.58 22.72
CA TYR A 53 -12.43 -10.90 23.31
C TYR A 53 -12.63 -11.26 24.79
N SER A 54 -12.58 -12.56 25.11
CA SER A 54 -12.84 -13.03 26.47
C SER A 54 -11.71 -12.68 27.44
N ARG A 55 -10.47 -12.59 26.94
CA ARG A 55 -9.28 -12.38 27.77
C ARG A 55 -8.88 -10.92 27.91
N PHE A 56 -9.26 -10.07 26.96
CA PHE A 56 -8.87 -8.65 26.90
C PHE A 56 -10.09 -7.74 26.77
N GLY A 57 -10.99 -7.79 27.76
CA GLY A 57 -12.24 -7.01 27.76
C GLY A 57 -12.06 -5.48 27.73
N GLU A 58 -10.88 -4.99 28.12
CA GLU A 58 -10.54 -3.55 28.12
C GLU A 58 -9.93 -3.06 26.79
N TRP A 59 -9.65 -3.96 25.84
CA TRP A 59 -9.02 -3.59 24.57
C TRP A 59 -10.03 -3.03 23.58
N SER A 60 -9.60 -2.03 22.80
CA SER A 60 -10.42 -1.48 21.73
C SER A 60 -10.61 -2.50 20.60
N GLU A 61 -11.68 -2.36 19.82
CA GLU A 61 -11.91 -3.15 18.61
C GLU A 61 -10.68 -3.13 17.67
N GLY A 62 -10.05 -1.97 17.52
CA GLY A 62 -8.85 -1.80 16.70
C GLY A 62 -7.66 -2.62 17.21
N ASP A 63 -7.46 -2.70 18.52
CA ASP A 63 -6.36 -3.47 19.13
C ASP A 63 -6.61 -4.97 19.04
N LEU A 64 -7.87 -5.40 19.22
CA LEU A 64 -8.30 -6.78 19.01
C LEU A 64 -8.10 -7.20 17.54
N ALA A 65 -8.50 -6.35 16.59
CA ALA A 65 -8.35 -6.61 15.16
C ALA A 65 -6.88 -6.68 14.71
N LYS A 66 -6.05 -5.72 15.15
CA LYS A 66 -4.60 -5.70 14.87
C LYS A 66 -3.91 -6.93 15.43
N THR A 67 -4.22 -7.29 16.68
CA THR A 67 -3.65 -8.47 17.33
C THR A 67 -4.07 -9.75 16.63
N ARG A 68 -5.36 -9.87 16.27
CA ARG A 68 -5.85 -11.00 15.48
C ARG A 68 -5.09 -11.13 14.16
N ALA A 69 -4.91 -10.05 13.41
CA ALA A 69 -4.17 -10.08 12.14
C ALA A 69 -2.70 -10.49 12.33
N SER A 70 -2.07 -10.13 13.46
CA SER A 70 -0.70 -10.55 13.78
C SER A 70 -0.57 -12.04 14.16
N LEU A 71 -1.65 -12.64 14.66
CA LEU A 71 -1.69 -14.05 15.08
C LEU A 71 -2.21 -14.98 13.98
N VAL A 72 -3.16 -14.49 13.18
CA VAL A 72 -3.81 -15.21 12.09
C VAL A 72 -3.29 -14.65 10.77
N ASN A 73 -2.09 -15.09 10.38
CA ASN A 73 -1.49 -14.83 9.08
C ASN A 73 -0.54 -15.97 8.72
N SER A 74 -0.30 -16.14 7.41
CA SER A 74 0.48 -17.27 6.88
C SER A 74 1.90 -17.33 7.45
N ALA A 75 2.55 -16.19 7.72
CA ALA A 75 3.90 -16.19 8.29
C ALA A 75 3.91 -16.77 9.72
N MET A 76 2.96 -16.36 10.56
CA MET A 76 2.81 -16.88 11.91
C MET A 76 2.43 -18.37 11.90
N LEU A 77 1.48 -18.77 11.06
CA LEU A 77 1.03 -20.15 10.97
C LEU A 77 2.13 -21.08 10.44
N ALA A 78 2.96 -20.62 9.50
CA ALA A 78 4.14 -21.36 9.06
C ALA A 78 5.15 -21.61 10.19
N VAL A 79 5.39 -20.60 11.05
CA VAL A 79 6.25 -20.75 12.23
C VAL A 79 5.68 -21.79 13.20
N VAL A 80 4.36 -21.79 13.40
CA VAL A 80 3.67 -22.81 14.21
C VAL A 80 3.83 -24.19 13.57
N GLY A 81 3.57 -24.32 12.27
CA GLY A 81 3.74 -25.56 11.49
C GLY A 81 5.15 -26.15 11.63
N ARG A 82 6.19 -25.32 11.50
CA ARG A 82 7.58 -25.74 11.74
C ARG A 82 7.81 -26.19 13.17
N SER A 83 7.32 -25.44 14.16
CA SER A 83 7.55 -25.75 15.58
C SER A 83 6.96 -27.10 16.01
N ILE A 84 5.92 -27.57 15.33
CA ILE A 84 5.31 -28.88 15.58
C ILE A 84 5.79 -29.96 14.61
N GLY A 85 6.75 -29.68 13.73
CA GLY A 85 7.26 -30.62 12.73
C GLY A 85 6.21 -31.06 11.71
N LEU A 86 5.28 -30.16 11.35
CA LEU A 86 4.17 -30.51 10.44
C LEU A 86 4.66 -30.88 9.04
N GLY A 87 5.71 -30.22 8.57
CA GLY A 87 6.30 -30.44 7.24
C GLY A 87 6.70 -31.89 6.97
N ASP A 88 7.19 -32.60 7.99
CA ASP A 88 7.60 -34.01 7.87
C ASP A 88 6.41 -34.96 7.72
N LEU A 89 5.24 -34.55 8.21
CA LEU A 89 4.01 -35.35 8.20
C LEU A 89 3.20 -35.17 6.91
N LEU A 90 3.51 -34.12 6.12
CA LEU A 90 2.79 -33.83 4.89
C LEU A 90 3.04 -34.88 3.80
N ARG A 91 1.96 -35.26 3.14
CA ARG A 91 1.96 -36.01 1.88
C ARG A 91 2.07 -35.00 0.75
N LEU A 92 3.24 -34.97 0.12
CA LEU A 92 3.59 -34.06 -0.97
C LEU A 92 3.97 -34.89 -2.21
N GLY A 93 3.55 -34.46 -3.40
CA GLY A 93 4.00 -35.04 -4.66
C GLY A 93 5.51 -34.95 -4.83
N ARG A 94 6.11 -35.82 -5.65
CA ARG A 94 7.56 -35.92 -5.83
C ARG A 94 8.20 -34.61 -6.28
N GLY A 95 7.54 -33.90 -7.19
CA GLY A 95 8.01 -32.58 -7.65
C GLY A 95 7.99 -31.52 -6.54
N GLU A 96 6.99 -31.57 -5.67
CA GLU A 96 6.86 -30.63 -4.55
C GLU A 96 7.94 -30.88 -3.50
N VAL A 97 8.19 -32.15 -3.17
CA VAL A 97 9.30 -32.56 -2.28
C VAL A 97 10.64 -32.09 -2.84
N ALA A 98 10.90 -32.31 -4.13
CA ALA A 98 12.16 -31.91 -4.76
C ALA A 98 12.40 -30.39 -4.72
N SER A 99 11.33 -29.59 -4.67
CA SER A 99 11.40 -28.13 -4.55
C SER A 99 11.45 -27.61 -3.10
N GLY A 100 11.65 -28.50 -2.12
CA GLY A 100 11.70 -28.12 -0.71
C GLY A 100 10.34 -27.85 -0.07
N GLY A 101 9.25 -28.42 -0.60
CA GLY A 101 7.87 -28.15 -0.17
C GLY A 101 7.60 -28.33 1.32
N ARG A 102 8.36 -29.18 2.03
CA ARG A 102 8.21 -29.40 3.48
C ARG A 102 8.51 -28.15 4.32
N GLU A 103 9.34 -27.25 3.81
CA GLU A 103 9.74 -26.01 4.52
C GLU A 103 9.02 -24.76 4.02
N LYS A 104 8.24 -24.88 2.93
CA LYS A 104 7.54 -23.73 2.33
C LYS A 104 6.48 -23.18 3.28
N SER A 105 6.57 -21.88 3.54
CA SER A 105 5.68 -21.21 4.49
C SER A 105 4.20 -21.24 4.08
N SER A 106 3.89 -21.16 2.78
CA SER A 106 2.50 -21.28 2.30
C SER A 106 1.92 -22.65 2.63
N ILE A 107 2.59 -23.72 2.21
CA ILE A 107 2.15 -25.11 2.44
C ILE A 107 1.95 -25.40 3.94
N LEU A 108 2.86 -24.93 4.78
CA LEU A 108 2.77 -25.14 6.23
C LEU A 108 1.62 -24.35 6.88
N ALA A 109 1.34 -23.15 6.39
CA ALA A 109 0.21 -22.37 6.87
C ALA A 109 -1.12 -23.03 6.51
N ASP A 110 -1.30 -23.37 5.23
CA ASP A 110 -2.50 -24.03 4.70
C ASP A 110 -2.74 -25.37 5.41
N ALA A 111 -1.66 -26.11 5.70
CA ALA A 111 -1.75 -27.36 6.44
C ALA A 111 -2.16 -27.18 7.92
N ILE A 112 -1.73 -26.11 8.59
CA ILE A 112 -2.20 -25.80 9.95
C ILE A 112 -3.69 -25.51 9.95
N GLU A 113 -4.17 -24.71 9.00
CA GLU A 113 -5.59 -24.41 8.84
C GLU A 113 -6.37 -25.70 8.56
N ALA A 114 -5.91 -26.53 7.63
CA ALA A 114 -6.55 -27.81 7.33
C ALA A 114 -6.62 -28.75 8.54
N VAL A 115 -5.56 -28.81 9.36
CA VAL A 115 -5.56 -29.59 10.60
C VAL A 115 -6.58 -29.06 11.60
N ILE A 116 -6.71 -27.73 11.74
CA ILE A 116 -7.73 -27.12 12.61
C ILE A 116 -9.13 -27.45 12.08
N GLY A 117 -9.34 -27.38 10.77
CA GLY A 117 -10.59 -27.79 10.12
C GLY A 117 -10.94 -29.25 10.38
N ALA A 118 -9.95 -30.15 10.33
CA ALA A 118 -10.13 -31.57 10.64
C ALA A 118 -10.48 -31.81 12.12
N VAL A 119 -9.78 -31.15 13.06
CA VAL A 119 -10.10 -31.23 14.49
C VAL A 119 -11.52 -30.75 14.76
N TYR A 120 -11.96 -29.68 14.09
CA TYR A 120 -13.31 -29.16 14.22
C TYR A 120 -14.37 -30.14 13.71
N LEU A 121 -14.15 -30.81 12.59
CA LEU A 121 -15.10 -31.81 12.07
C LEU A 121 -15.17 -33.05 12.96
N ASP A 122 -14.06 -33.45 13.56
CA ASP A 122 -13.97 -34.64 14.39
C ASP A 122 -14.54 -34.41 15.81
N GLY A 123 -14.12 -33.32 16.47
CA GLY A 123 -14.41 -33.05 17.89
C GLY A 123 -15.19 -31.77 18.18
N GLY A 124 -15.64 -31.04 17.15
CA GLY A 124 -16.40 -29.80 17.28
C GLY A 124 -15.57 -28.59 17.73
N ILE A 125 -16.27 -27.48 18.03
CA ILE A 125 -15.62 -26.20 18.36
C ILE A 125 -14.78 -26.26 19.63
N GLY A 126 -15.17 -27.08 20.63
CA GLY A 126 -14.40 -27.24 21.87
C GLY A 126 -13.05 -27.92 21.65
N ALA A 127 -12.99 -28.93 20.78
CA ALA A 127 -11.73 -29.58 20.40
C ALA A 127 -10.82 -28.62 19.61
N ALA A 128 -11.40 -27.87 18.67
CA ALA A 128 -10.68 -26.86 17.89
C ALA A 128 -10.12 -25.74 18.78
N ASP A 129 -10.91 -25.24 19.73
CA ASP A 129 -10.46 -24.24 20.70
C ASP A 129 -9.27 -24.72 21.53
N ASN A 130 -9.32 -25.97 22.03
CA ASN A 130 -8.21 -26.57 22.76
C ASN A 130 -6.94 -26.71 21.90
N ALA A 131 -7.08 -27.16 20.66
CA ALA A 131 -5.97 -27.30 19.73
C ALA A 131 -5.31 -25.94 19.43
N VAL A 132 -6.11 -24.92 19.10
CA VAL A 132 -5.61 -23.55 18.88
C VAL A 132 -4.97 -22.98 20.14
N GLY A 133 -5.55 -23.25 21.32
CA GLY A 133 -4.98 -22.86 22.60
C GLY A 133 -3.58 -23.42 22.84
N ARG A 134 -3.31 -24.67 22.42
CA ARG A 134 -1.97 -25.28 22.51
C ARG A 134 -1.00 -24.70 21.48
N LEU A 135 -1.46 -24.47 20.25
CA LEU A 135 -0.63 -23.98 19.15
C LEU A 135 -0.26 -22.50 19.29
N LEU A 136 -1.21 -21.68 19.71
CA LEU A 136 -1.11 -20.23 19.74
C LEU A 136 -1.19 -19.61 21.13
N GLY A 137 -1.51 -20.36 22.19
CA GLY A 137 -1.74 -19.81 23.54
C GLY A 137 -0.59 -18.96 24.07
N SER A 138 0.66 -19.45 23.99
CA SER A 138 1.83 -18.69 24.43
C SER A 138 2.05 -17.42 23.60
N ARG A 139 1.64 -17.42 22.33
CA ARG A 139 1.73 -16.28 21.41
C ARG A 139 0.62 -15.26 21.63
N ILE A 140 -0.59 -15.72 21.95
CA ILE A 140 -1.70 -14.89 22.44
C ILE A 140 -1.27 -14.20 23.75
N ASP A 141 -0.60 -14.92 24.64
CA ASP A 141 -0.11 -14.40 25.93
C ASP A 141 1.10 -13.48 25.78
N ALA A 142 1.91 -13.69 24.75
CA ALA A 142 2.96 -12.77 24.37
C ALA A 142 2.34 -11.48 23.82
N ALA A 143 1.37 -11.59 22.89
CA ALA A 143 0.64 -10.44 22.35
C ALA A 143 -0.08 -9.63 23.44
N ALA A 144 -0.57 -10.29 24.50
CA ALA A 144 -1.18 -9.69 25.68
C ALA A 144 -0.26 -8.76 26.47
N ARG A 145 1.02 -9.13 26.61
CA ARG A 145 2.04 -8.33 27.30
C ARG A 145 2.51 -7.13 26.47
N ALA A 146 2.00 -7.03 25.25
CA ALA A 146 2.63 -6.34 24.16
C ALA A 146 1.66 -5.89 23.04
N PRO A 147 0.46 -5.33 23.32
CA PRO A 147 -0.41 -4.88 22.24
C PRO A 147 0.33 -3.88 21.35
N GLY A 148 0.50 -4.22 20.07
CA GLY A 148 1.14 -3.36 19.06
C GLY A 148 2.68 -3.23 19.14
N HIS A 149 3.42 -4.24 19.62
CA HIS A 149 4.90 -4.22 19.71
C HIS A 149 5.69 -3.92 18.40
N ALA A 150 5.02 -3.86 17.25
CA ALA A 150 5.68 -3.56 15.98
C ALA A 150 5.78 -2.05 15.65
N ASP A 151 5.19 -1.13 16.44
CA ASP A 151 5.28 0.32 16.16
C ASP A 151 5.49 1.24 17.39
N PHE A 152 6.67 1.10 18.03
CA PHE A 152 7.15 1.96 19.11
C PHE A 152 7.55 3.33 18.59
N LYS A 153 7.83 3.49 17.30
CA LYS A 153 8.13 4.80 16.70
C LYS A 153 6.90 5.72 16.77
N THR A 154 5.73 5.23 16.36
CA THR A 154 4.47 5.98 16.47
C THR A 154 4.08 6.17 17.94
N ARG A 155 4.19 5.14 18.78
CA ARG A 155 3.83 5.25 20.21
C ARG A 155 4.73 6.22 20.98
N LEU A 156 6.03 6.26 20.70
CA LEU A 156 6.96 7.22 21.30
C LEU A 156 6.65 8.64 20.84
N GLN A 157 6.26 8.83 19.58
CA GLN A 157 5.84 10.12 19.06
C GLN A 157 4.53 10.61 19.72
N GLU A 158 3.54 9.74 19.88
CA GLU A 158 2.29 10.05 20.58
C GLU A 158 2.53 10.35 22.07
N LEU A 159 3.39 9.57 22.73
CA LEU A 159 3.74 9.77 24.13
C LEU A 159 4.51 11.09 24.35
N ALA A 160 5.49 11.39 23.48
CA ALA A 160 6.22 12.65 23.51
C ALA A 160 5.28 13.84 23.32
N ALA A 161 4.36 13.77 22.34
CA ALA A 161 3.36 14.81 22.10
C ALA A 161 2.42 14.99 23.32
N ARG A 162 1.96 13.89 23.92
CA ARG A 162 1.10 13.93 25.12
C ARG A 162 1.79 14.56 26.34
N LEU A 163 3.12 14.39 26.46
CA LEU A 163 3.95 14.97 27.51
C LEU A 163 4.44 16.40 27.17
N GLY A 164 4.09 16.94 26.00
CA GLY A 164 4.52 18.27 25.57
C GLY A 164 5.98 18.36 25.10
N PHE A 165 6.62 17.23 24.81
CA PHE A 165 7.97 17.18 24.25
C PHE A 165 7.96 17.35 22.73
N ALA A 166 9.12 17.76 22.19
CA ALA A 166 9.36 17.75 20.76
C ALA A 166 9.32 16.31 20.19
N PRO A 167 9.01 16.13 18.90
CA PRO A 167 9.00 14.81 18.27
C PRO A 167 10.33 14.07 18.41
N PRO A 168 10.33 12.73 18.57
CA PRO A 168 11.56 11.96 18.73
C PRO A 168 12.52 12.10 17.54
N VAL A 169 13.80 12.35 17.81
CA VAL A 169 14.85 12.51 16.79
C VAL A 169 15.70 11.24 16.74
N TYR A 170 15.89 10.68 15.54
CA TYR A 170 16.65 9.46 15.30
C TYR A 170 17.97 9.74 14.59
N GLU A 171 19.05 9.17 15.10
CA GLU A 171 20.37 9.12 14.46
C GLU A 171 20.72 7.66 14.15
N VAL A 172 21.00 7.33 12.89
CA VAL A 172 21.31 5.95 12.49
C VAL A 172 22.71 5.87 11.90
N THR A 173 23.49 4.94 12.42
CA THR A 173 24.80 4.55 11.87
C THR A 173 24.75 3.13 11.33
N THR A 174 25.59 2.85 10.34
CA THR A 174 25.65 1.56 9.66
C THR A 174 27.06 1.01 9.74
N SER A 175 27.18 -0.28 10.03
CA SER A 175 28.47 -1.00 10.12
C SER A 175 28.35 -2.42 9.57
N GLY A 176 29.48 -3.06 9.23
CA GLY A 176 29.52 -4.43 8.72
C GLY A 176 29.61 -4.55 7.19
N PRO A 177 29.91 -5.75 6.67
CA PRO A 177 29.99 -6.01 5.23
C PRO A 177 28.60 -6.03 4.57
N PRO A 178 28.50 -5.91 3.22
CA PRO A 178 27.22 -5.78 2.51
C PRO A 178 26.24 -6.95 2.69
N HIS A 179 26.75 -8.13 3.09
CA HIS A 179 25.97 -9.34 3.32
C HIS A 179 25.70 -9.62 4.81
N ASP A 180 26.19 -8.77 5.72
CA ASP A 180 25.98 -8.83 7.17
C ASP A 180 26.02 -7.41 7.75
N THR A 181 25.09 -6.59 7.28
CA THR A 181 25.02 -5.17 7.64
C THR A 181 24.21 -4.98 8.91
N MET A 182 24.79 -4.27 9.88
CA MET A 182 24.17 -3.96 11.17
C MET A 182 23.92 -2.45 11.28
N PHE A 183 22.69 -2.10 11.61
CA PHE A 183 22.25 -0.73 11.85
C PHE A 183 22.15 -0.49 13.35
N GLU A 184 22.71 0.62 13.82
CA GLU A 184 22.51 1.13 15.18
C GLU A 184 21.74 2.45 15.07
N ALA A 185 20.58 2.53 15.72
CA ALA A 185 19.80 3.75 15.81
C ALA A 185 19.81 4.28 17.24
N ARG A 186 19.97 5.58 17.40
CA ARG A 186 19.78 6.30 18.67
C ARG A 186 18.58 7.21 18.54
N VAL A 187 17.73 7.24 19.55
CA VAL A 187 16.59 8.14 19.61
C VAL A 187 16.64 8.98 20.86
N HIS A 188 16.23 10.25 20.74
CA HIS A 188 16.00 11.15 21.87
C HIS A 188 14.55 11.65 21.85
N ALA A 189 13.85 11.54 22.97
CA ALA A 189 12.47 11.99 23.16
C ALA A 189 12.29 12.58 24.56
N GLY A 190 12.27 13.91 24.65
CA GLY A 190 12.24 14.60 25.94
C GLY A 190 13.47 14.30 26.79
N THR A 191 13.25 13.75 27.98
CA THR A 191 14.30 13.28 28.91
C THR A 191 14.79 11.87 28.61
N ALA A 192 14.10 11.11 27.76
CA ALA A 192 14.43 9.73 27.45
C ALA A 192 15.32 9.60 26.21
N SER A 193 16.22 8.62 26.24
CA SER A 193 17.00 8.18 25.08
C SER A 193 16.99 6.66 24.97
N GLY A 194 17.17 6.16 23.74
CA GLY A 194 17.22 4.72 23.47
C GLY A 194 18.20 4.41 22.35
N ILE A 195 18.87 3.25 22.45
CA ILE A 195 19.80 2.77 21.42
C ILE A 195 19.38 1.37 21.00
N GLY A 196 18.96 1.24 19.74
CA GLY A 196 18.51 -0.01 19.15
C GLY A 196 19.45 -0.49 18.06
N ARG A 197 19.59 -1.81 17.93
CA ARG A 197 20.35 -2.44 16.84
C ARG A 197 19.45 -3.37 16.03
N GLY A 198 19.72 -3.51 14.74
CA GLY A 198 18.93 -4.36 13.85
C GLY A 198 19.64 -4.68 12.54
N SER A 199 19.17 -5.73 11.87
CA SER A 199 19.59 -6.09 10.51
C SER A 199 19.01 -5.14 9.45
N SER A 200 18.06 -4.29 9.82
CA SER A 200 17.55 -3.18 9.00
C SER A 200 17.51 -1.87 9.79
N LYS A 201 17.55 -0.74 9.08
CA LYS A 201 17.38 0.59 9.67
C LYS A 201 16.06 0.70 10.44
N LYS A 202 14.98 0.11 9.91
CA LYS A 202 13.65 0.12 10.53
C LYS A 202 13.66 -0.64 11.85
N ASP A 203 14.27 -1.82 11.90
CA ASP A 203 14.35 -2.62 13.13
C ASP A 203 15.23 -1.94 14.19
N ALA A 204 16.33 -1.32 13.78
CA ALA A 204 17.18 -0.56 14.69
C ALA A 204 16.43 0.63 15.30
N GLU A 205 15.74 1.43 14.47
CA GLU A 205 14.93 2.57 14.94
C GLU A 205 13.79 2.11 15.86
N GLN A 206 13.16 0.99 15.54
CA GLN A 206 12.07 0.43 16.33
C GLN A 206 12.52 -0.02 17.72
N HIS A 207 13.67 -0.71 17.83
CA HIS A 207 14.26 -1.07 19.12
C HIS A 207 14.73 0.17 19.90
N ALA A 208 15.26 1.18 19.23
CA ALA A 208 15.64 2.43 19.89
C ALA A 208 14.40 3.11 20.48
N ALA A 209 13.30 3.15 19.72
CA ALA A 209 12.03 3.71 20.14
C ALA A 209 11.41 2.97 21.32
N GLU A 210 11.52 1.65 21.35
CA GLU A 210 11.06 0.80 22.46
C GLU A 210 11.76 1.16 23.78
N ILE A 211 13.09 1.28 23.75
CA ILE A 211 13.90 1.60 24.94
C ILE A 211 13.57 3.01 25.46
N ALA A 212 13.47 3.98 24.56
CA ALA A 212 13.09 5.34 24.94
C ALA A 212 11.63 5.40 25.46
N TYR A 213 10.72 4.63 24.86
CA TYR A 213 9.31 4.56 25.30
C TYR A 213 9.19 3.97 26.70
N ALA A 214 9.91 2.89 26.99
CA ALA A 214 9.92 2.26 28.31
C ALA A 214 10.41 3.22 29.40
N THR A 215 11.36 4.10 29.06
CA THR A 215 11.89 5.12 29.97
C THR A 215 10.92 6.28 30.17
N LEU A 216 10.21 6.69 29.13
CA LEU A 216 9.33 7.87 29.13
C LEU A 216 7.90 7.58 29.61
N ALA A 217 7.41 6.33 29.44
CA ALA A 217 6.04 5.94 29.76
C ALA A 217 5.66 6.10 31.26
N PRO A 218 6.55 5.86 32.24
CA PRO A 218 6.27 6.08 33.66
C PRO A 218 6.03 7.56 34.02
N GLU A 219 6.66 8.51 33.30
CA GLU A 219 6.47 9.95 33.56
C GLU A 219 5.03 10.40 33.26
N ALA A 220 4.37 9.78 32.28
CA ALA A 220 2.98 10.07 31.92
C ALA A 220 1.93 9.53 32.90
N GLN A 221 2.33 8.68 33.86
CA GLN A 221 1.44 8.07 34.84
C GLN A 221 1.54 8.72 36.23
N ARG A 222 2.42 9.71 36.41
CA ARG A 222 2.52 10.44 37.68
C ARG A 222 1.35 11.41 37.83
N PRO A 223 0.56 11.32 38.93
CA PRO A 223 -0.52 12.27 39.18
C PRO A 223 0.03 13.69 39.40
N VAL A 224 -0.69 14.68 38.87
CA VAL A 224 -0.39 16.11 38.99
C VAL A 224 -0.64 16.56 40.43
N SER A 225 0.30 16.31 41.34
CA SER A 225 0.28 16.90 42.68
C SER A 225 1.71 17.11 43.19
N ALA A 226 1.98 18.35 43.64
CA ALA A 226 3.22 18.84 44.26
C ALA A 226 4.30 19.42 43.32
N ALA A 227 3.99 20.54 42.65
CA ALA A 227 5.00 21.53 42.27
C ALA A 227 4.37 22.93 42.14
N ASN A 228 3.61 23.35 43.16
CA ASN A 228 3.26 24.77 43.32
C ASN A 228 2.98 25.04 44.80
N LYS A 229 4.05 25.17 45.60
CA LYS A 229 4.06 25.77 46.95
C LYS A 229 5.49 25.70 47.56
N SER A 230 6.31 26.70 47.24
CA SER A 230 7.42 27.25 48.06
C SER A 230 8.28 28.14 47.15
N GLY A 231 8.38 29.45 47.32
CA GLY A 231 7.86 30.30 48.38
C GLY A 231 7.83 31.77 47.95
N GLN A 232 6.90 32.50 48.55
CA GLN A 232 7.08 33.90 48.85
C GLN A 232 7.79 33.98 50.20
N SER A 233 8.84 34.81 50.32
CA SER A 233 9.01 35.69 51.47
C SER A 233 9.94 36.86 51.12
N GLU A 234 9.45 38.07 51.45
CA GLU A 234 10.19 39.29 51.83
C GLU A 234 11.09 39.97 50.78
N ALA A 235 11.13 41.30 50.58
CA ALA A 235 10.57 42.44 51.31
C ALA A 235 10.50 43.70 50.40
N GLN A 236 9.43 44.48 50.63
CA GLN A 236 9.32 45.95 50.72
C GLN A 236 10.33 46.90 50.02
N ARG A 237 9.77 47.69 49.08
CA ARG A 237 9.85 49.18 48.86
C ARG A 237 11.21 49.87 48.57
N PRO A 238 11.22 51.10 47.97
CA PRO A 238 10.25 51.76 47.09
C PRO A 238 10.88 52.33 45.79
N VAL A 239 10.01 52.79 44.90
CA VAL A 239 10.34 53.55 43.68
C VAL A 239 10.57 55.02 44.05
N SER A 240 11.68 55.60 43.59
CA SER A 240 11.80 57.06 43.44
C SER A 240 12.66 57.47 42.25
N ALA A 241 12.00 58.21 41.35
CA ALA A 241 12.47 59.41 40.67
C ALA A 241 13.65 59.37 39.68
N ALA A 242 13.26 59.63 38.43
CA ALA A 242 13.72 60.76 37.61
C ALA A 242 14.92 60.59 36.67
N ASN A 243 14.55 60.71 35.38
CA ASN A 243 14.98 61.70 34.40
C ASN A 243 16.03 61.32 33.34
N LYS A 244 15.59 61.60 32.10
CA LYS A 244 16.34 62.10 30.92
C LYS A 244 17.22 61.05 30.23
N ARG A 245 17.18 60.87 28.91
CA ARG A 245 16.96 61.85 27.81
C ARG A 245 16.86 61.09 26.47
N SER A 246 16.08 61.65 25.53
CA SER A 246 16.31 61.78 24.06
C SER A 246 17.02 60.64 23.32
N GLU A 247 16.58 60.10 22.17
CA GLU A 247 16.04 60.72 20.94
C GLU A 247 15.56 59.55 20.04
N GLN A 248 14.29 59.56 19.61
CA GLN A 248 13.84 59.86 18.23
C GLN A 248 14.09 58.79 17.14
N GLU A 249 13.03 58.01 16.93
CA GLU A 249 12.42 57.58 15.67
C GLU A 249 12.89 58.27 14.37
N ARG A 250 13.01 57.48 13.28
CA ARG A 250 12.02 57.30 12.19
C ARG A 250 12.63 57.22 10.77
N ALA A 251 11.90 56.44 9.97
CA ALA A 251 11.65 56.59 8.53
C ALA A 251 12.64 55.99 7.52
N ILE A 252 12.24 54.81 7.03
CA ILE A 252 12.60 54.28 5.72
C ILE A 252 11.61 54.84 4.68
N ARG A 253 12.10 55.64 3.73
CA ARG A 253 11.55 55.79 2.37
C ARG A 253 12.69 56.17 1.42
N GLY A 254 12.83 55.45 0.31
CA GLY A 254 13.70 55.85 -0.79
C GLY A 254 13.62 54.87 -1.97
N PRO A 255 13.27 55.32 -3.19
CA PRO A 255 13.32 54.51 -4.40
C PRO A 255 14.61 54.75 -5.22
N ALA A 256 14.93 53.74 -6.04
CA ALA A 256 15.60 53.73 -7.35
C ALA A 256 16.72 54.77 -7.67
N ALA A 257 17.91 54.28 -8.04
CA ALA A 257 18.39 54.22 -9.44
C ALA A 257 19.90 53.92 -9.56
N ARG A 258 20.23 53.07 -10.56
CA ARG A 258 21.46 52.92 -11.37
C ARG A 258 22.80 53.53 -10.87
N GLU A 259 23.85 52.72 -10.84
CA GLU A 259 24.93 52.74 -11.86
C GLU A 259 25.97 51.61 -11.73
N ARG A 260 26.73 51.43 -12.81
CA ARG A 260 27.64 50.33 -13.15
C ARG A 260 29.05 50.51 -12.59
N SER A 261 29.76 49.41 -12.29
CA SER A 261 31.15 49.08 -12.73
C SER A 261 31.68 47.90 -11.89
N LYS A 262 31.88 46.73 -12.52
CA LYS A 262 33.13 46.13 -13.05
C LYS A 262 34.09 45.52 -12.00
N LYS A 263 34.16 44.19 -12.11
CA LYS A 263 35.29 43.26 -11.93
C LYS A 263 35.92 43.11 -10.54
N GLU A 264 35.82 41.89 -9.99
CA GLU A 264 36.98 40.99 -9.90
C GLU A 264 36.58 39.52 -9.69
N ARG A 265 37.33 38.63 -10.34
CA ARG A 265 37.18 37.16 -10.31
C ARG A 265 37.94 36.61 -9.11
N ALA A 266 37.34 35.67 -8.37
CA ALA A 266 38.09 34.61 -7.71
C ALA A 266 37.22 33.34 -7.61
N HIS A 267 37.83 32.21 -7.92
CA HIS A 267 37.25 30.87 -8.00
C HIS A 267 36.58 30.42 -6.69
N ARG A 268 35.39 29.80 -6.80
CA ARG A 268 34.83 28.98 -5.73
C ARG A 268 34.28 27.67 -6.28
N VAL A 269 34.89 26.60 -5.79
CA VAL A 269 34.54 25.19 -5.93
C VAL A 269 33.10 24.96 -5.44
N ARG A 270 32.29 24.24 -6.23
CA ARG A 270 30.94 23.78 -5.86
C ARG A 270 31.01 22.43 -5.17
N PRO A 271 30.34 22.22 -4.02
CA PRO A 271 29.90 20.90 -3.59
C PRO A 271 28.50 20.61 -4.17
N CYS A 272 28.32 19.36 -4.61
CA CYS A 272 27.14 18.85 -5.31
C CYS A 272 25.96 18.53 -4.38
N CYS A 273 24.77 18.86 -4.89
CA CYS A 273 23.53 18.07 -4.90
C CYS A 273 23.02 17.43 -3.59
N GLY A 274 22.19 18.18 -2.86
CA GLY A 274 21.11 17.62 -2.03
C GLY A 274 19.86 17.36 -2.88
N GLY A 275 19.22 16.20 -2.65
CA GLY A 275 18.08 15.69 -3.40
C GLY A 275 16.89 16.67 -3.41
N GLN A 276 16.53 17.10 -4.62
CA GLN A 276 15.30 17.85 -4.85
C GLN A 276 14.11 16.90 -4.85
N VAL A 277 13.20 17.15 -3.92
CA VAL A 277 11.79 16.77 -3.97
C VAL A 277 11.24 17.16 -5.36
N MET A 278 10.86 16.17 -6.17
CA MET A 278 10.19 16.41 -7.45
C MET A 278 8.75 16.86 -7.17
N SER A 279 8.57 18.16 -6.92
CA SER A 279 7.28 18.78 -7.19
C SER A 279 7.12 18.82 -8.71
N THR A 280 6.24 17.96 -9.23
CA THR A 280 5.94 17.92 -10.65
C THR A 280 5.33 19.26 -11.07
N SER A 281 6.11 20.06 -11.80
CA SER A 281 5.61 21.19 -12.56
C SER A 281 4.61 20.67 -13.60
N ARG A 282 3.32 20.76 -13.27
CA ARG A 282 2.20 20.49 -14.16
C ARG A 282 2.09 21.60 -15.21
N SER A 283 2.88 21.49 -16.27
CA SER A 283 2.64 22.24 -17.50
C SER A 283 2.56 21.27 -18.68
N ASN A 284 1.32 21.05 -19.14
CA ASN A 284 0.93 20.52 -20.45
C ASN A 284 1.21 19.05 -20.81
N ARG A 285 1.01 18.11 -19.87
CA ARG A 285 0.93 16.66 -20.18
C ARG A 285 -0.53 16.20 -20.14
N GLY A 286 -0.92 15.30 -21.05
CA GLY A 286 -2.27 14.74 -21.14
C GLY A 286 -2.75 14.10 -19.82
N LEU A 287 -4.05 13.86 -19.70
CA LEU A 287 -4.61 13.22 -18.49
C LEU A 287 -4.01 11.81 -18.33
N ALA A 288 -3.60 11.47 -17.11
CA ALA A 288 -3.05 10.17 -16.80
C ALA A 288 -4.12 9.06 -16.88
N PHE A 289 -3.70 7.82 -17.11
CA PHE A 289 -4.59 6.68 -16.97
C PHE A 289 -4.99 6.49 -15.52
N GLU A 290 -6.25 6.10 -15.32
CA GLU A 290 -6.85 5.88 -14.01
C GLU A 290 -7.06 4.37 -13.81
N LEU A 291 -7.54 3.98 -12.64
CA LEU A 291 -7.60 2.58 -12.22
C LEU A 291 -8.36 1.68 -13.21
N PRO A 292 -9.55 2.05 -13.75
CA PRO A 292 -10.29 1.19 -14.66
C PRO A 292 -9.53 0.83 -15.95
N GLU A 293 -8.73 1.75 -16.49
CA GLU A 293 -7.93 1.50 -17.68
C GLU A 293 -6.81 0.49 -17.40
N VAL A 294 -6.10 0.69 -16.27
CA VAL A 294 -5.01 -0.20 -15.86
C VAL A 294 -5.54 -1.59 -15.54
N GLU A 295 -6.67 -1.70 -14.82
CA GLU A 295 -7.29 -2.98 -14.50
C GLU A 295 -7.81 -3.71 -15.75
N THR A 296 -8.38 -2.97 -16.72
CA THR A 296 -8.80 -3.56 -18.00
C THR A 296 -7.61 -4.20 -18.71
N ILE A 297 -6.49 -3.47 -18.80
CA ILE A 297 -5.24 -4.00 -19.37
C ILE A 297 -4.76 -5.23 -18.58
N ARG A 298 -4.74 -5.16 -17.25
CA ARG A 298 -4.31 -6.27 -16.39
C ARG A 298 -5.07 -7.55 -16.69
N ARG A 299 -6.41 -7.49 -16.74
CA ARG A 299 -7.30 -8.64 -17.00
C ARG A 299 -7.07 -9.27 -18.36
N ASP A 300 -6.87 -8.45 -19.39
CA ASP A 300 -6.62 -8.97 -20.74
C ASP A 300 -5.21 -9.56 -20.87
N LEU A 301 -4.21 -8.91 -20.26
CA LEU A 301 -2.85 -9.43 -20.23
C LEU A 301 -2.79 -10.75 -19.45
N GLU A 302 -3.39 -10.85 -18.27
CA GLU A 302 -3.50 -12.09 -17.51
C GLU A 302 -3.97 -13.27 -18.36
N ARG A 303 -5.07 -13.07 -19.12
CA ARG A 303 -5.62 -14.10 -20.02
C ARG A 303 -4.71 -14.42 -21.19
N GLU A 304 -4.06 -13.39 -21.75
CA GLU A 304 -3.27 -13.55 -22.94
C GLU A 304 -1.88 -14.14 -22.63
N ILE A 305 -1.10 -13.53 -21.75
CA ILE A 305 0.35 -13.74 -21.67
C ILE A 305 0.80 -14.77 -20.63
N ILE A 306 -0.05 -15.18 -19.68
CA ILE A 306 0.33 -16.19 -18.68
C ILE A 306 0.69 -17.51 -19.38
N GLY A 307 1.74 -18.15 -18.87
CA GLY A 307 2.28 -19.41 -19.41
C GLY A 307 3.18 -19.25 -20.62
N ARG A 308 3.29 -18.05 -21.22
CA ARG A 308 4.13 -17.82 -22.40
C ARG A 308 5.59 -17.66 -22.04
N LYS A 309 6.47 -18.26 -22.85
CA LYS A 309 7.93 -18.10 -22.74
C LYS A 309 8.42 -16.98 -23.65
N VAL A 310 9.20 -16.07 -23.11
CA VAL A 310 9.84 -14.99 -23.85
C VAL A 310 10.98 -15.58 -24.69
N LYS A 311 10.90 -15.39 -26.01
CA LYS A 311 11.94 -15.80 -26.97
C LYS A 311 13.00 -14.72 -27.12
N THR A 312 12.59 -13.48 -27.36
CA THR A 312 13.46 -12.32 -27.50
C THR A 312 12.79 -11.08 -26.93
N ALA A 313 13.59 -10.14 -26.44
CA ALA A 313 13.13 -8.82 -26.04
C ALA A 313 13.95 -7.74 -26.74
N GLU A 314 13.28 -6.76 -27.32
CA GLU A 314 13.91 -5.65 -28.05
C GLU A 314 13.42 -4.32 -27.51
N ALA A 315 14.33 -3.37 -27.32
CA ALA A 315 13.99 -1.98 -27.00
C ALA A 315 14.44 -1.05 -28.12
N SER A 316 13.50 -0.26 -28.65
CA SER A 316 13.74 0.74 -29.70
C SER A 316 14.50 1.95 -29.16
N SER A 317 14.15 2.42 -27.96
CA SER A 317 14.81 3.57 -27.31
C SER A 317 14.96 3.39 -25.80
N MET A 318 15.65 4.33 -25.15
CA MET A 318 15.81 4.39 -23.69
C MET A 318 14.71 5.19 -22.97
N LYS A 319 13.73 5.77 -23.68
CA LYS A 319 12.71 6.69 -23.11
C LYS A 319 11.97 6.08 -21.91
N CYS A 320 11.58 4.82 -22.04
CA CYS A 320 10.85 4.07 -21.02
C CYS A 320 11.77 3.32 -20.05
N LEU A 321 13.08 3.28 -20.30
CA LEU A 321 14.05 2.46 -19.56
C LEU A 321 14.96 3.31 -18.66
N ARG A 322 14.38 4.31 -17.97
CA ARG A 322 15.13 5.33 -17.21
C ARG A 322 15.98 4.76 -16.06
N ARG A 323 15.71 3.54 -15.60
CA ARG A 323 16.48 2.85 -14.55
C ARG A 323 17.70 2.09 -15.08
N TYR A 324 17.92 2.10 -16.39
CA TYR A 324 19.02 1.36 -17.04
C TYR A 324 19.95 2.30 -17.79
N HIS A 325 21.22 1.93 -17.84
CA HIS A 325 22.20 2.61 -18.68
C HIS A 325 22.25 2.05 -20.11
N THR A 326 21.86 0.79 -20.31
CA THR A 326 21.86 0.13 -21.61
C THR A 326 20.57 -0.65 -21.85
N ARG A 327 20.16 -0.72 -23.13
CA ARG A 327 19.00 -1.51 -23.56
C ARG A 327 19.19 -3.00 -23.25
N LYS A 328 20.40 -3.49 -23.48
CA LYS A 328 20.75 -4.91 -23.29
C LYS A 328 20.60 -5.34 -21.83
N ALA A 329 20.95 -4.48 -20.87
CA ALA A 329 20.80 -4.77 -19.44
C ALA A 329 19.33 -5.00 -19.02
N PHE A 330 18.38 -4.38 -19.71
CA PHE A 330 16.95 -4.63 -19.52
C PHE A 330 16.49 -5.89 -20.26
N THR A 331 16.80 -5.99 -21.57
CA THR A 331 16.27 -7.08 -22.41
C THR A 331 16.78 -8.44 -21.98
N SER A 332 18.05 -8.55 -21.54
CA SER A 332 18.63 -9.81 -21.10
C SER A 332 17.97 -10.41 -19.86
N GLN A 333 17.26 -9.60 -19.05
CA GLN A 333 16.54 -10.08 -17.87
C GLN A 333 15.21 -10.76 -18.22
N LEU A 334 14.67 -10.50 -19.42
CA LEU A 334 13.39 -11.03 -19.87
C LEU A 334 13.56 -12.29 -20.74
N GLU A 335 14.67 -12.40 -21.46
CA GLU A 335 14.90 -13.47 -22.43
C GLU A 335 14.96 -14.85 -21.78
N GLY A 336 14.19 -15.79 -22.33
CA GLY A 336 14.11 -17.16 -21.83
C GLY A 336 13.18 -17.36 -20.64
N ALA A 337 12.70 -16.29 -19.99
CA ALA A 337 11.80 -16.39 -18.86
C ALA A 337 10.37 -16.77 -19.29
N LYS A 338 9.65 -17.51 -18.43
CA LYS A 338 8.22 -17.82 -18.62
C LYS A 338 7.39 -16.91 -17.72
N ILE A 339 6.30 -16.36 -18.26
CA ILE A 339 5.37 -15.53 -17.50
C ILE A 339 4.50 -16.44 -16.62
N THR A 340 4.49 -16.19 -15.32
CA THR A 340 3.77 -16.99 -14.32
C THR A 340 2.48 -16.32 -13.88
N ASP A 341 2.49 -15.01 -13.69
CA ASP A 341 1.34 -14.26 -13.19
C ASP A 341 1.32 -12.81 -13.72
N VAL A 342 0.13 -12.17 -13.68
CA VAL A 342 -0.07 -10.76 -14.02
C VAL A 342 -0.99 -10.10 -13.01
N ARG A 343 -0.42 -9.30 -12.13
CA ARG A 343 -1.13 -8.58 -11.06
C ARG A 343 -1.02 -7.07 -11.25
N ARG A 344 -1.88 -6.33 -10.56
CA ARG A 344 -1.85 -4.86 -10.49
C ARG A 344 -1.62 -4.45 -9.05
N VAL A 345 -0.76 -3.47 -8.85
CA VAL A 345 -0.57 -2.81 -7.55
C VAL A 345 -0.69 -1.32 -7.77
N GLY A 346 -1.80 -0.74 -7.31
CA GLY A 346 -2.20 0.63 -7.65
C GLY A 346 -2.32 0.85 -9.16
N LEU A 347 -1.51 1.75 -9.73
CA LEU A 347 -1.48 2.00 -11.17
C LEU A 347 -0.33 1.28 -11.90
N TYR A 348 0.40 0.40 -11.21
CA TYR A 348 1.46 -0.42 -11.79
C TYR A 348 0.95 -1.80 -12.19
N LEU A 349 1.39 -2.28 -13.34
CA LEU A 349 1.21 -3.67 -13.75
C LEU A 349 2.49 -4.45 -13.43
N MET A 350 2.34 -5.57 -12.75
CA MET A 350 3.44 -6.47 -12.40
C MET A 350 3.23 -7.78 -13.16
N ILE A 351 4.21 -8.15 -13.99
CA ILE A 351 4.23 -9.41 -14.72
C ILE A 351 5.31 -10.27 -14.11
N GLU A 352 4.92 -11.31 -13.39
CA GLU A 352 5.85 -12.23 -12.75
C GLU A 352 6.48 -13.19 -13.75
N LEU A 353 7.77 -13.46 -13.55
CA LEU A 353 8.58 -14.33 -14.36
C LEU A 353 9.02 -15.55 -13.54
N SER A 354 9.23 -16.67 -14.22
CA SER A 354 9.71 -17.93 -13.63
C SER A 354 11.12 -17.85 -13.02
N THR A 355 11.78 -16.70 -13.12
CA THR A 355 13.14 -16.43 -12.62
C THR A 355 13.12 -15.66 -11.30
N GLU A 356 12.00 -15.66 -10.57
CA GLU A 356 11.80 -14.87 -9.33
C GLU A 356 11.97 -13.36 -9.51
N MET A 357 11.85 -12.91 -10.76
CA MET A 357 11.84 -11.51 -11.15
C MET A 357 10.43 -11.15 -11.62
N GLN A 358 10.08 -9.87 -11.53
CA GLN A 358 8.85 -9.34 -12.08
C GLN A 358 9.14 -8.12 -12.94
N LEU A 359 8.52 -8.07 -14.11
CA LEU A 359 8.52 -6.92 -15.00
C LEU A 359 7.42 -5.95 -14.54
N VAL A 360 7.83 -4.75 -14.17
CA VAL A 360 6.96 -3.65 -13.75
C VAL A 360 6.72 -2.71 -14.93
N LEU A 361 5.45 -2.38 -15.18
CA LEU A 361 5.03 -1.37 -16.14
C LEU A 361 4.28 -0.25 -15.43
N SER A 362 4.80 0.97 -15.55
CA SER A 362 4.08 2.21 -15.29
C SER A 362 3.62 2.79 -16.64
N LEU A 363 2.32 2.96 -16.83
CA LEU A 363 1.78 3.38 -18.14
C LEU A 363 1.94 4.88 -18.42
N GLY A 364 2.02 5.73 -17.39
CA GLY A 364 2.00 7.17 -17.58
C GLY A 364 0.69 7.65 -18.23
N SER A 365 0.78 8.65 -19.12
CA SER A 365 -0.37 9.21 -19.85
C SER A 365 -0.52 8.66 -21.27
N SER A 366 0.49 7.96 -21.79
CA SER A 366 0.55 7.52 -23.20
C SER A 366 1.00 6.07 -23.40
N GLY A 367 1.44 5.39 -22.33
CA GLY A 367 1.89 4.01 -22.39
C GLY A 367 0.73 3.04 -22.62
N SER A 368 0.85 2.23 -23.67
CA SER A 368 -0.17 1.29 -24.10
C SER A 368 0.47 -0.06 -24.44
N PRO A 369 0.35 -1.07 -23.56
CA PRO A 369 0.79 -2.42 -23.86
C PRO A 369 -0.20 -3.05 -24.86
N ARG A 370 0.33 -3.59 -25.95
CA ARG A 370 -0.41 -4.12 -27.09
C ARG A 370 -0.06 -5.56 -27.38
N ARG A 371 -1.08 -6.36 -27.62
CA ARG A 371 -0.97 -7.73 -28.04
C ARG A 371 -1.06 -7.79 -29.56
N ASN A 372 0.01 -8.26 -30.21
CA ASN A 372 0.07 -8.33 -31.67
C ASN A 372 0.54 -9.70 -32.17
N ALA A 373 0.12 -10.07 -33.38
CA ALA A 373 0.72 -11.18 -34.11
C ALA A 373 2.09 -10.77 -34.66
N ASN A 374 3.01 -11.72 -34.85
CA ASN A 374 4.35 -11.46 -35.38
C ASN A 374 4.34 -10.78 -36.76
N LYS A 375 3.30 -11.04 -37.56
CA LYS A 375 3.15 -10.50 -38.92
C LYS A 375 2.70 -9.04 -38.97
N HIS A 376 2.13 -8.51 -37.89
CA HIS A 376 1.60 -7.14 -37.90
C HIS A 376 2.74 -6.12 -37.86
N PRO A 377 2.70 -5.05 -38.67
CA PRO A 377 3.75 -4.04 -38.69
C PRO A 377 3.87 -3.34 -37.33
N ARG A 378 5.06 -2.80 -37.03
CA ARG A 378 5.30 -2.01 -35.81
C ARG A 378 4.64 -0.64 -35.97
N VAL A 379 3.85 -0.25 -34.98
CA VAL A 379 3.22 1.07 -34.94
C VAL A 379 4.28 2.09 -34.49
N ALA A 380 4.23 3.31 -35.02
CA ALA A 380 5.10 4.40 -34.57
C ALA A 380 4.95 4.62 -33.05
N GLY A 381 6.07 4.86 -32.35
CA GLY A 381 6.08 4.95 -30.88
C GLY A 381 6.15 3.59 -30.17
N THR A 382 6.39 2.47 -30.87
CA THR A 382 6.68 1.19 -30.20
C THR A 382 8.07 1.21 -29.57
N GLU A 383 8.12 1.22 -28.25
CA GLU A 383 9.35 1.38 -27.46
C GLU A 383 9.96 0.04 -27.04
N VAL A 384 9.14 -0.94 -26.67
CA VAL A 384 9.61 -2.29 -26.28
C VAL A 384 8.78 -3.36 -27.00
N VAL A 385 9.44 -4.41 -27.49
CA VAL A 385 8.82 -5.58 -28.12
C VAL A 385 9.31 -6.84 -27.43
N ILE A 386 8.39 -7.57 -26.80
CA ILE A 386 8.63 -8.88 -26.19
C ILE A 386 8.02 -9.93 -27.11
N SER A 387 8.85 -10.72 -27.78
CA SER A 387 8.40 -11.80 -28.65
C SER A 387 8.32 -13.10 -27.87
N PHE A 388 7.18 -13.78 -27.94
CA PHE A 388 7.00 -15.08 -27.31
C PHE A 388 7.37 -16.22 -28.26
N THR A 389 7.75 -17.38 -27.72
CA THR A 389 8.01 -18.58 -28.52
C THR A 389 6.78 -19.02 -29.30
N GLN A 390 5.61 -18.84 -28.70
CA GLN A 390 4.32 -19.17 -29.30
C GLN A 390 3.38 -17.97 -29.17
N TYR A 391 2.42 -17.91 -30.08
CA TYR A 391 1.31 -16.97 -30.03
C TYR A 391 1.67 -15.47 -30.15
N GLY A 392 2.80 -15.01 -30.68
CA GLY A 392 2.97 -13.59 -31.08
C GLY A 392 3.85 -12.73 -30.16
N GLN A 393 3.60 -11.41 -30.12
CA GLN A 393 4.37 -10.41 -29.37
C GLN A 393 3.52 -9.56 -28.42
N LEU A 394 4.11 -9.14 -27.30
CA LEU A 394 3.63 -8.03 -26.48
C LEU A 394 4.48 -6.79 -26.80
N ARG A 395 3.85 -5.68 -27.15
CA ARG A 395 4.51 -4.43 -27.53
C ARG A 395 4.13 -3.31 -26.57
N PHE A 396 5.09 -2.59 -26.03
CA PHE A 396 4.82 -1.37 -25.28
C PHE A 396 4.91 -0.18 -26.23
N VAL A 397 3.78 0.47 -26.49
CA VAL A 397 3.68 1.66 -27.34
C VAL A 397 3.56 2.87 -26.45
N ASP A 398 4.50 3.80 -26.55
CA ASP A 398 4.53 5.02 -25.74
C ASP A 398 5.16 6.18 -26.53
N PRO A 399 4.37 6.88 -27.37
CA PRO A 399 4.89 7.93 -28.25
C PRO A 399 5.50 9.11 -27.47
N GLU A 400 4.92 9.47 -26.31
CA GLU A 400 5.38 10.59 -25.49
C GLU A 400 6.48 10.16 -24.49
N GLY A 401 6.74 8.87 -24.32
CA GLY A 401 7.75 8.35 -23.40
C GLY A 401 7.45 8.65 -21.93
N THR A 402 6.16 8.69 -21.57
CA THR A 402 5.71 9.02 -20.21
C THR A 402 5.73 7.83 -19.27
N GLY A 403 5.59 6.63 -19.82
CA GLY A 403 5.66 5.36 -19.11
C GLY A 403 7.07 4.94 -18.74
N GLN A 404 7.16 3.91 -17.91
CA GLN A 404 8.41 3.36 -17.42
C GLN A 404 8.32 1.83 -17.30
N LEU A 405 9.37 1.14 -17.76
CA LEU A 405 9.52 -0.31 -17.65
C LEU A 405 10.81 -0.63 -16.91
N PHE A 406 10.72 -1.56 -15.97
CA PHE A 406 11.88 -2.08 -15.25
C PHE A 406 11.57 -3.44 -14.62
N VAL A 407 12.61 -4.18 -14.29
CA VAL A 407 12.54 -5.53 -13.73
C VAL A 407 13.10 -5.49 -12.30
N VAL A 408 12.41 -6.12 -11.37
CA VAL A 408 12.77 -6.18 -9.95
C VAL A 408 12.60 -7.60 -9.42
N PRO A 409 13.30 -8.02 -8.36
CA PRO A 409 13.00 -9.28 -7.67
C PRO A 409 11.56 -9.29 -7.14
N CYS A 410 10.94 -10.46 -7.05
CA CYS A 410 9.59 -10.60 -6.49
C CYS A 410 9.51 -10.14 -5.03
N ASP A 411 10.58 -10.37 -4.26
CA ASP A 411 10.63 -10.10 -2.81
C ASP A 411 11.00 -8.65 -2.46
N ASP A 412 11.48 -7.86 -3.42
CA ASP A 412 12.06 -6.52 -3.18
C ASP A 412 11.27 -5.39 -3.87
N PHE A 413 9.98 -5.60 -4.12
CA PHE A 413 9.19 -4.58 -4.83
C PHE A 413 8.95 -3.31 -3.99
N SER A 414 8.92 -3.42 -2.65
CA SER A 414 8.73 -2.27 -1.76
C SER A 414 9.89 -1.28 -1.82
N THR A 415 11.12 -1.76 -1.99
CA THR A 415 12.29 -0.89 -2.14
C THR A 415 12.31 -0.22 -3.51
N ALA A 416 11.91 -0.95 -4.55
CA ALA A 416 11.88 -0.44 -5.91
C ALA A 416 10.74 0.55 -6.17
N LEU A 417 9.66 0.46 -5.40
CA LEU A 417 8.46 1.29 -5.47
C LEU A 417 8.03 1.73 -4.06
N PRO A 418 8.73 2.70 -3.44
CA PRO A 418 8.37 3.19 -2.12
C PRO A 418 6.94 3.75 -2.09
N ASP A 419 6.51 4.42 -3.17
CA ASP A 419 5.17 4.99 -3.31
C ASP A 419 4.05 3.94 -3.18
N VAL A 420 4.32 2.67 -3.48
CA VAL A 420 3.34 1.59 -3.34
C VAL A 420 2.99 1.32 -1.88
N ALA A 421 3.93 1.54 -0.94
CA ALA A 421 3.69 1.32 0.48
C ALA A 421 2.76 2.38 1.10
N GLU A 422 2.63 3.54 0.45
CA GLU A 422 1.79 4.65 0.90
C GLU A 422 0.40 4.66 0.26
N LEU A 423 0.11 3.70 -0.62
CA LEU A 423 -1.18 3.60 -1.30
C LEU A 423 -2.32 3.39 -0.32
N GLY A 424 -3.40 4.13 -0.54
CA GLY A 424 -4.61 4.07 0.26
C GLY A 424 -5.53 2.92 -0.10
N LEU A 425 -6.83 3.18 -0.03
CA LEU A 425 -7.87 2.22 -0.35
C LEU A 425 -7.87 1.91 -1.85
N ASP A 426 -7.79 0.62 -2.21
CA ASP A 426 -7.94 0.17 -3.60
C ASP A 426 -9.37 -0.36 -3.81
N PRO A 427 -10.25 0.36 -4.55
CA PRO A 427 -11.66 0.01 -4.69
C PRO A 427 -11.91 -1.26 -5.53
N VAL A 428 -10.88 -1.80 -6.16
CA VAL A 428 -10.99 -2.97 -7.03
C VAL A 428 -10.26 -4.18 -6.47
N ALA A 429 -9.08 -3.98 -5.86
CA ALA A 429 -8.30 -5.08 -5.31
C ALA A 429 -8.88 -5.63 -4.01
N LYS A 430 -9.48 -4.77 -3.16
CA LYS A 430 -10.03 -5.16 -1.86
C LYS A 430 -11.43 -4.58 -1.68
N PRO A 431 -12.41 -5.35 -1.18
CA PRO A 431 -13.70 -4.79 -0.80
C PRO A 431 -13.52 -3.72 0.29
N ILE A 432 -13.87 -2.48 -0.03
CA ILE A 432 -13.88 -1.38 0.94
C ILE A 432 -15.25 -1.37 1.62
N SER A 433 -15.31 -1.39 2.95
CA SER A 433 -16.57 -1.16 3.66
C SER A 433 -16.88 0.33 3.73
N TRP A 434 -18.17 0.70 3.65
CA TRP A 434 -18.57 2.11 3.79
C TRP A 434 -18.24 2.66 5.18
N THR A 435 -18.19 1.81 6.21
CA THR A 435 -17.82 2.19 7.59
C THR A 435 -16.35 2.57 7.69
N GLU A 436 -15.46 1.78 7.09
CA GLU A 436 -14.02 2.08 7.08
C GLU A 436 -13.72 3.33 6.26
N MET A 437 -14.32 3.45 5.07
CA MET A 437 -14.18 4.66 4.26
C MET A 437 -14.73 5.89 5.00
N GLY A 438 -15.85 5.75 5.70
CA GLY A 438 -16.43 6.82 6.52
C GLY A 438 -15.51 7.24 7.66
N ARG A 439 -14.95 6.28 8.41
CA ARG A 439 -13.97 6.53 9.47
C ARG A 439 -12.77 7.32 8.95
N LEU A 440 -12.23 6.92 7.79
CA LEU A 440 -11.09 7.58 7.17
C LEU A 440 -11.44 8.98 6.63
N LEU A 441 -12.62 9.17 6.04
CA LEU A 441 -13.09 10.49 5.58
C LEU A 441 -13.24 11.48 6.73
N LEU A 442 -13.82 11.05 7.84
CA LEU A 442 -14.11 11.90 9.00
C LEU A 442 -12.84 12.36 9.74
N GLN A 443 -11.71 11.69 9.51
CA GLN A 443 -10.41 12.08 10.06
C GLN A 443 -9.69 13.15 9.23
N ARG A 444 -10.25 13.58 8.08
CA ARG A 444 -9.58 14.48 7.14
C ARG A 444 -10.33 15.81 7.04
N ASP A 445 -9.61 16.90 7.28
CA ASP A 445 -10.09 18.28 7.06
C ASP A 445 -9.67 18.80 5.68
N THR A 446 -10.05 18.08 4.63
CA THR A 446 -9.69 18.41 3.25
C THR A 446 -10.91 18.37 2.34
N LYS A 447 -10.84 19.11 1.22
CA LYS A 447 -11.90 19.12 0.21
C LYS A 447 -12.02 17.75 -0.45
N LEU A 448 -13.24 17.29 -0.66
CA LEU A 448 -13.53 15.91 -1.04
C LEU A 448 -12.88 15.52 -2.36
N LYS A 449 -12.95 16.34 -3.41
CA LYS A 449 -12.26 16.05 -4.67
C LYS A 449 -10.74 15.95 -4.49
N THR A 450 -10.15 16.79 -3.63
CA THR A 450 -8.70 16.73 -3.35
C THR A 450 -8.34 15.39 -2.75
N LEU A 451 -9.14 14.92 -1.79
CA LEU A 451 -8.92 13.70 -1.05
C LEU A 451 -9.16 12.44 -1.88
N ILE A 452 -10.23 12.39 -2.69
CA ILE A 452 -10.52 11.22 -3.52
C ILE A 452 -9.51 11.08 -4.66
N THR A 453 -8.95 12.18 -5.17
CA THR A 453 -7.88 12.14 -6.19
C THR A 453 -6.48 11.92 -5.61
N ASP A 454 -6.37 11.66 -4.31
CA ASP A 454 -5.11 11.39 -3.64
C ASP A 454 -4.90 9.87 -3.54
N ASP A 455 -3.87 9.35 -4.22
CA ASP A 455 -3.57 7.93 -4.25
C ASP A 455 -3.24 7.36 -2.85
N THR A 456 -2.84 8.21 -1.90
CA THR A 456 -2.65 7.81 -0.49
C THR A 456 -3.97 7.59 0.26
N PHE A 457 -5.09 8.05 -0.29
CA PHE A 457 -6.42 7.87 0.26
C PHE A 457 -7.24 6.87 -0.54
N VAL A 458 -7.44 7.10 -1.84
CA VAL A 458 -8.08 6.15 -2.76
C VAL A 458 -7.23 6.07 -4.02
N VAL A 459 -6.78 4.86 -4.33
CA VAL A 459 -5.83 4.65 -5.42
C VAL A 459 -6.49 4.80 -6.77
N GLY A 460 -5.83 5.56 -7.65
CA GLY A 460 -6.08 5.56 -9.08
C GLY A 460 -7.37 6.23 -9.52
N ILE A 461 -7.93 7.13 -8.70
CA ILE A 461 -9.02 8.01 -9.09
C ILE A 461 -8.44 9.36 -9.54
N GLY A 462 -8.70 9.73 -10.79
CA GLY A 462 -8.27 10.99 -11.38
C GLY A 462 -9.43 11.94 -11.62
N ASP A 463 -9.21 12.94 -12.47
CA ASP A 463 -10.19 14.01 -12.71
C ASP A 463 -11.47 13.51 -13.39
N ILE A 464 -11.41 12.48 -14.22
CA ILE A 464 -12.59 11.96 -14.92
C ILE A 464 -13.50 11.25 -13.93
N TYR A 465 -12.99 10.22 -13.27
CA TYR A 465 -13.83 9.41 -12.38
C TYR A 465 -14.21 10.16 -11.10
N ALA A 466 -13.37 11.07 -10.58
CA ALA A 466 -13.74 11.88 -9.41
C ALA A 466 -15.01 12.71 -9.65
N ASP A 467 -15.12 13.36 -10.81
CA ASP A 467 -16.30 14.19 -11.14
C ASP A 467 -17.57 13.34 -11.24
N GLU A 468 -17.47 12.16 -11.87
CA GLU A 468 -18.58 11.21 -12.00
C GLU A 468 -19.01 10.63 -10.65
N ILE A 469 -18.06 10.25 -9.79
CA ILE A 469 -18.32 9.71 -8.45
C ILE A 469 -19.04 10.75 -7.58
N LEU A 470 -18.53 11.99 -7.57
CA LEU A 470 -19.11 13.08 -6.78
C LEU A 470 -20.50 13.46 -7.28
N PHE A 471 -20.70 13.47 -8.60
CA PHE A 471 -22.01 13.68 -9.19
C PHE A 471 -23.01 12.59 -8.80
N GLU A 472 -22.60 11.33 -8.92
CA GLU A 472 -23.46 10.18 -8.58
C GLU A 472 -23.82 10.18 -7.09
N ALA A 473 -22.84 10.45 -6.23
CA ALA A 473 -23.03 10.59 -4.78
C ALA A 473 -23.96 11.75 -4.40
N GLY A 474 -24.08 12.74 -5.28
CA GLY A 474 -24.77 14.00 -4.99
C GLY A 474 -24.04 14.80 -3.93
N VAL A 475 -22.72 14.90 -4.02
CA VAL A 475 -21.89 15.67 -3.08
C VAL A 475 -20.99 16.63 -3.86
N ARG A 476 -20.91 17.88 -3.43
CA ARG A 476 -20.06 18.88 -4.07
C ARG A 476 -18.58 18.55 -3.94
N PHE A 477 -17.82 18.81 -5.00
CA PHE A 477 -16.38 18.59 -5.07
C PHE A 477 -15.56 19.36 -4.02
N ASP A 478 -16.05 20.51 -3.58
CA ASP A 478 -15.40 21.40 -2.60
C ASP A 478 -15.89 21.20 -1.16
N ARG A 479 -16.79 20.23 -0.93
CA ARG A 479 -17.24 19.85 0.42
C ARG A 479 -16.07 19.34 1.26
N ILE A 480 -16.03 19.68 2.54
CA ILE A 480 -14.99 19.21 3.46
C ILE A 480 -15.33 17.79 3.93
N ALA A 481 -14.37 16.86 3.88
CA ALA A 481 -14.61 15.43 4.12
C ALA A 481 -15.16 15.12 5.53
N ASN A 482 -14.66 15.78 6.57
CA ASN A 482 -15.17 15.63 7.95
C ASN A 482 -16.55 16.22 8.22
N THR A 483 -17.17 16.90 7.24
CA THR A 483 -18.53 17.49 7.36
C THR A 483 -19.61 16.64 6.71
N LEU A 484 -19.25 15.46 6.20
CA LEU A 484 -20.19 14.55 5.54
C LEU A 484 -21.05 13.81 6.57
N SER A 485 -22.35 13.77 6.31
CA SER A 485 -23.29 12.93 7.04
C SER A 485 -23.10 11.45 6.72
N THR A 486 -23.58 10.56 7.59
CA THR A 486 -23.55 9.12 7.37
C THR A 486 -24.25 8.71 6.06
N GLN A 487 -25.32 9.41 5.67
CA GLN A 487 -26.03 9.14 4.43
C GLN A 487 -25.18 9.54 3.20
N GLU A 488 -24.52 10.69 3.23
CA GLU A 488 -23.60 11.12 2.18
C GLU A 488 -22.43 10.16 2.02
N ILE A 489 -21.83 9.71 3.13
CA ILE A 489 -20.74 8.72 3.11
C ILE A 489 -21.20 7.42 2.43
N ARG A 490 -22.40 6.92 2.75
CA ARG A 490 -22.96 5.71 2.12
C ARG A 490 -23.23 5.92 0.63
N ARG A 491 -23.74 7.09 0.22
CA ARG A 491 -23.93 7.41 -1.20
C ARG A 491 -22.61 7.52 -1.94
N LEU A 492 -21.61 8.17 -1.35
CA LEU A 492 -20.27 8.31 -1.90
C LEU A 492 -19.59 6.96 -2.09
N HIS A 493 -19.69 6.07 -1.09
CA HIS A 493 -19.14 4.71 -1.18
C HIS A 493 -19.78 3.94 -2.34
N ARG A 494 -21.11 3.96 -2.40
CA ARG A 494 -21.87 3.29 -3.47
C ARG A 494 -21.51 3.86 -4.84
N ALA A 495 -21.37 5.18 -4.95
CA ALA A 495 -20.97 5.86 -6.18
C ALA A 495 -19.56 5.45 -6.60
N LEU A 496 -18.59 5.46 -5.68
CA LEU A 496 -17.21 5.03 -5.93
C LEU A 496 -17.16 3.61 -6.51
N VAL A 497 -17.77 2.66 -5.81
CA VAL A 497 -17.77 1.25 -6.22
C VAL A 497 -18.55 1.05 -7.53
N GLY A 498 -19.71 1.69 -7.67
CA GLY A 498 -20.55 1.61 -8.86
C GLY A 498 -19.86 2.16 -10.10
N THR A 499 -19.28 3.37 -10.01
CA THR A 499 -18.54 3.98 -11.12
C THR A 499 -17.33 3.15 -11.53
N MET A 500 -16.57 2.58 -10.57
CA MET A 500 -15.46 1.70 -10.90
C MET A 500 -15.93 0.41 -11.59
N HIS A 501 -17.01 -0.19 -11.09
CA HIS A 501 -17.60 -1.38 -11.70
C HIS A 501 -18.06 -1.12 -13.14
N ASP A 502 -18.81 -0.04 -13.36
CA ASP A 502 -19.30 0.32 -14.69
C ASP A 502 -18.15 0.68 -15.62
N ALA A 503 -17.18 1.46 -15.17
CA ALA A 503 -16.00 1.80 -15.97
C ALA A 503 -15.25 0.54 -16.43
N MET A 504 -15.04 -0.44 -15.56
CA MET A 504 -14.42 -1.72 -15.94
C MET A 504 -15.30 -2.55 -16.88
N LYS A 505 -16.63 -2.58 -16.65
CA LYS A 505 -17.59 -3.25 -17.52
C LYS A 505 -17.53 -2.72 -18.96
N TYR A 506 -17.36 -1.41 -19.10
CA TYR A 506 -17.22 -0.71 -20.39
C TYR A 506 -15.75 -0.51 -20.82
N ARG A 507 -14.82 -1.29 -20.25
CA ARG A 507 -13.40 -1.34 -20.63
C ARG A 507 -12.69 0.03 -20.59
N GLY A 508 -13.04 0.87 -19.63
CA GLY A 508 -12.43 2.19 -19.40
C GLY A 508 -12.93 3.29 -20.33
N THR A 509 -12.31 4.47 -20.20
CA THR A 509 -12.72 5.71 -20.87
C THR A 509 -11.67 6.18 -21.86
N SER A 510 -12.04 6.20 -23.15
CA SER A 510 -11.26 6.83 -24.22
C SER A 510 -11.86 8.17 -24.60
N VAL A 511 -11.12 9.25 -24.40
CA VAL A 511 -11.54 10.63 -24.74
C VAL A 511 -10.42 11.36 -25.48
N PRO A 512 -10.70 12.42 -26.27
CA PRO A 512 -9.64 13.12 -26.99
C PRO A 512 -8.50 13.65 -26.12
N ALA A 513 -8.79 14.04 -24.87
CA ALA A 513 -7.79 14.50 -23.89
C ALA A 513 -6.97 13.36 -23.26
N ARG A 514 -7.40 12.10 -23.44
CA ARG A 514 -6.77 10.87 -22.96
C ARG A 514 -7.14 9.70 -23.87
N PRO A 515 -6.48 9.58 -25.05
CA PRO A 515 -6.71 8.46 -25.93
C PRO A 515 -6.35 7.17 -25.20
N PHE A 516 -7.34 6.34 -24.91
CA PHE A 516 -7.17 5.05 -24.26
C PHE A 516 -7.66 3.93 -25.17
N VAL A 517 -6.98 2.80 -25.07
CA VAL A 517 -7.14 1.65 -25.94
C VAL A 517 -6.58 0.43 -25.20
N ASP A 518 -7.32 -0.66 -25.27
CA ASP A 518 -6.98 -1.92 -24.60
C ASP A 518 -5.79 -2.65 -25.26
N PRO A 519 -5.35 -3.82 -24.77
CA PRO A 519 -4.26 -4.53 -25.41
C PRO A 519 -4.51 -4.95 -26.86
N PHE A 520 -5.74 -4.99 -27.34
CA PHE A 520 -6.08 -5.45 -28.69
C PHE A 520 -6.23 -4.33 -29.72
N GLY A 521 -6.18 -3.06 -29.31
CA GLY A 521 -6.39 -1.95 -30.24
C GLY A 521 -7.70 -1.19 -30.01
N GLN A 522 -8.60 -1.72 -29.19
CA GLN A 522 -9.96 -1.22 -29.12
C GLN A 522 -10.10 -0.12 -28.05
N PRO A 523 -10.78 0.99 -28.36
CA PRO A 523 -11.02 2.04 -27.38
C PRO A 523 -12.04 1.59 -26.32
N GLY A 524 -11.85 2.06 -25.08
CA GLY A 524 -12.84 1.90 -24.02
C GLY A 524 -14.13 2.68 -24.31
N SER A 525 -15.29 2.13 -23.97
CA SER A 525 -16.61 2.67 -24.33
C SER A 525 -17.28 3.46 -23.21
N TYR A 526 -16.68 3.57 -22.02
CA TYR A 526 -17.27 4.30 -20.89
C TYR A 526 -17.46 5.81 -21.16
N ALA A 527 -16.76 6.37 -22.15
CA ALA A 527 -16.94 7.77 -22.55
C ALA A 527 -18.40 8.13 -22.89
N GLY A 528 -19.18 7.17 -23.43
CA GLY A 528 -20.61 7.35 -23.72
C GLY A 528 -21.51 7.34 -22.46
N HIS A 529 -20.97 6.95 -21.31
CA HIS A 529 -21.66 6.86 -20.03
C HIS A 529 -21.30 8.00 -19.06
N LEU A 530 -20.41 8.91 -19.45
CA LEU A 530 -20.06 10.08 -18.64
C LEU A 530 -21.27 11.00 -18.47
N LYS A 531 -21.60 11.33 -17.23
CA LYS A 531 -22.78 12.14 -16.88
C LYS A 531 -22.44 13.61 -16.78
N VAL A 532 -21.24 13.96 -16.31
CA VAL A 532 -20.83 15.35 -16.09
C VAL A 532 -19.52 15.73 -16.75
N TRP A 533 -18.52 14.84 -16.75
CA TRP A 533 -17.18 15.19 -17.20
C TRP A 533 -17.19 15.54 -18.69
N GLY A 534 -16.63 16.70 -19.05
CA GLY A 534 -16.61 17.18 -20.44
C GLY A 534 -17.96 17.66 -20.98
N ARG A 535 -19.06 17.57 -20.20
CA ARG A 535 -20.43 17.89 -20.65
C ARG A 535 -20.92 19.28 -20.20
N HIS A 536 -20.02 20.24 -20.04
CA HIS A 536 -20.38 21.60 -19.64
C HIS A 536 -21.45 22.21 -20.56
N GLY A 537 -22.51 22.76 -19.97
CA GLY A 537 -23.64 23.37 -20.68
C GLY A 537 -24.76 22.39 -21.05
N ALA A 538 -24.48 21.08 -21.09
CA ALA A 538 -25.53 20.08 -21.29
C ALA A 538 -26.44 19.98 -20.05
N LEU A 539 -27.68 19.53 -20.25
CA LEU A 539 -28.61 19.33 -19.14
C LEU A 539 -28.26 18.06 -18.35
N SER A 540 -28.17 18.19 -17.04
CA SER A 540 -28.00 17.07 -16.11
C SER A 540 -29.17 16.10 -16.22
N GLU A 541 -28.87 14.81 -16.27
CA GLU A 541 -29.89 13.75 -16.29
C GLU A 541 -30.70 13.70 -14.98
N ARG A 542 -30.09 14.11 -13.86
CA ARG A 542 -30.72 14.09 -12.53
C ARG A 542 -31.58 15.33 -12.27
N SER A 543 -31.01 16.52 -12.47
CA SER A 543 -31.65 17.79 -12.05
C SER A 543 -32.25 18.59 -13.20
N ARG A 544 -31.99 18.19 -14.46
CA ARG A 544 -32.36 18.95 -15.68
C ARG A 544 -31.80 20.38 -15.71
N THR A 545 -30.82 20.70 -14.85
CA THR A 545 -30.10 21.98 -14.88
C THR A 545 -28.82 21.86 -15.70
N PRO A 546 -28.33 22.95 -16.32
CA PRO A 546 -27.06 22.93 -17.05
C PRO A 546 -25.88 22.51 -16.16
N ILE A 547 -25.01 21.65 -16.68
CA ILE A 547 -23.77 21.22 -16.03
C ILE A 547 -22.78 22.39 -16.01
N LYS A 548 -22.29 22.71 -14.82
CA LYS A 548 -21.33 23.78 -14.59
C LYS A 548 -19.92 23.23 -14.60
N ARG A 549 -18.95 24.10 -14.86
CA ARG A 549 -17.53 23.79 -14.69
C ARG A 549 -16.83 24.91 -13.95
N THR A 550 -15.83 24.56 -13.16
CA THR A 550 -14.94 25.52 -12.50
C THR A 550 -13.50 25.02 -12.52
N LYS A 551 -12.53 25.92 -12.35
CA LYS A 551 -11.13 25.52 -12.18
C LYS A 551 -10.88 25.14 -10.72
N PHE A 552 -10.37 23.93 -10.51
CA PHE A 552 -9.99 23.41 -9.19
C PHE A 552 -8.62 22.73 -9.29
N ARG A 553 -7.66 23.17 -8.46
CA ARG A 553 -6.26 22.68 -8.48
C ARG A 553 -5.60 22.66 -9.87
N GLY A 554 -5.97 23.62 -10.73
CA GLY A 554 -5.41 23.75 -12.09
C GLY A 554 -6.14 22.95 -13.17
N SER A 555 -7.07 22.07 -12.81
CA SER A 555 -7.89 21.28 -13.74
C SER A 555 -9.33 21.80 -13.81
N TRP A 556 -10.03 21.49 -14.90
CA TRP A 556 -11.48 21.68 -14.97
C TRP A 556 -12.20 20.63 -14.13
N THR A 557 -13.18 21.06 -13.36
CA THR A 557 -14.08 20.20 -12.55
C THR A 557 -15.50 20.46 -12.98
N TYR A 558 -16.23 19.40 -13.32
CA TYR A 558 -17.60 19.43 -13.83
C TYR A 558 -18.58 18.98 -12.73
N TYR A 559 -19.66 19.72 -12.52
CA TYR A 559 -20.59 19.47 -11.42
C TYR A 559 -21.98 20.09 -11.66
N CYS A 560 -22.94 19.77 -10.79
CA CYS A 560 -24.26 20.40 -10.73
C CYS A 560 -24.50 20.99 -9.33
N ASP A 561 -25.17 22.15 -9.24
CA ASP A 561 -25.46 22.80 -7.95
C ASP A 561 -26.61 22.16 -7.18
N THR A 562 -27.59 21.60 -7.89
CA THR A 562 -28.72 20.88 -7.31
C THR A 562 -28.34 19.42 -7.11
N GLN A 563 -27.66 19.17 -6.00
CA GLN A 563 -27.40 17.83 -5.50
C GLN A 563 -28.15 17.69 -4.17
N VAL A 564 -29.07 16.72 -4.11
CA VAL A 564 -30.11 16.50 -3.09
C VAL A 564 -29.60 16.62 -1.66
#